data_AF-A0A0J0XLW9-F1
#
_entry.id   AF-A0A0J0XLW9-F1
#
_cell.length_a   1.000
_cell.length_b   1.000
_cell.length_c   1.000
_cell.angle_alpha   90.00
_cell.angle_beta   90.00
_cell.angle_gamma   90.00
#
_symmetry.space_group_name_H-M   'P 1'
#
loop_
_entity.id
_entity.type
_entity.pdbx_description
1 polymer ?
#
loop_
_entity_poly.entity_id
_entity_poly.type
_entity_poly.pdbx_seq_one_letter_code
_entity_poly.pdbx_strand_id
1 'polypeptide(L)'
;MEALSRREEEEVEAKVKTEALKACDELVREFADCARGRTVTIPFMCGAPHKAMNACIKVHMTEERLDAAKLDYISNRSERGREAVEKLYRERQEKLLRMSGRKENNPNFPGGERQV
;
A
#
# COMPACT_ATOMS: atom_id res chain seq x y z
N MET A 1 8.22 -11.23 10.83
CA MET A 1 7.96 -9.98 10.09
C MET A 1 6.58 -10.11 9.49
N GLU A 2 5.62 -9.32 9.96
CA GLU A 2 4.23 -9.41 9.47
C GLU A 2 4.20 -8.96 8.00
N ALA A 3 3.97 -9.88 7.09
CA ALA A 3 3.93 -9.58 5.67
C ALA A 3 2.63 -8.84 5.37
N LEU A 4 2.73 -7.58 4.91
CA LEU A 4 1.57 -6.89 4.34
C LEU A 4 1.03 -7.71 3.16
N SER A 5 -0.30 -7.74 3.01
CA SER A 5 -0.87 -8.25 1.77
C SER A 5 -0.43 -7.36 0.61
N ARG A 6 -0.25 -7.92 -0.60
CA ARG A 6 0.17 -7.16 -1.79
C ARG A 6 -0.63 -5.87 -2.00
N ARG A 7 -1.95 -5.93 -1.74
CA ARG A 7 -2.84 -4.76 -1.84
C ARG A 7 -2.52 -3.68 -0.82
N GLU A 8 -2.10 -4.07 0.37
CA GLU A 8 -1.76 -3.15 1.44
C GLU A 8 -0.39 -2.50 1.19
N GLU A 9 0.56 -3.25 0.61
CA GLU A 9 1.81 -2.66 0.14
C GLU A 9 1.56 -1.64 -0.97
N GLU A 10 0.68 -1.94 -1.91
CA GLU A 10 0.26 -1.00 -2.96
C GLU A 10 -0.41 0.25 -2.36
N GLU A 11 -1.23 0.11 -1.33
CA GLU A 11 -1.85 1.25 -0.63
C GLU A 11 -0.83 2.11 0.12
N VAL A 12 0.14 1.49 0.79
CA VAL A 12 1.24 2.22 1.46
C VAL A 12 2.09 2.95 0.44
N GLU A 13 2.49 2.27 -0.63
CA GLU A 13 3.27 2.86 -1.71
C GLU A 13 2.50 4.01 -2.38
N ALA A 14 1.19 3.86 -2.60
CA ALA A 14 0.34 4.92 -3.14
C ALA A 14 0.28 6.14 -2.21
N LYS A 15 0.16 5.94 -0.89
CA LYS A 15 0.17 7.04 0.09
C LYS A 15 1.49 7.78 0.08
N VAL A 16 2.61 7.07 0.18
CA VAL A 16 3.95 7.67 0.13
C VAL A 16 4.15 8.42 -1.18
N LYS A 17 3.69 7.85 -2.30
CA LYS A 17 3.74 8.52 -3.61
C LYS A 17 2.93 9.82 -3.62
N THR A 18 1.74 9.85 -3.03
CA THR A 18 0.94 11.08 -2.96
C THR A 18 1.58 12.16 -2.09
N GLU A 19 2.27 11.77 -1.01
CA GLU A 19 3.03 12.71 -0.19
C GLU A 19 4.26 13.24 -0.93
N ALA A 20 4.98 12.36 -1.64
CA ALA A 20 6.09 12.75 -2.52
C ALA A 20 5.64 13.73 -3.61
N LEU A 21 4.46 13.50 -4.21
CA LEU A 21 3.90 14.40 -5.21
C LEU A 21 3.56 15.78 -4.63
N LYS A 22 3.06 15.86 -3.39
CA LYS A 22 2.81 17.13 -2.70
C LYS A 22 4.12 17.87 -2.39
N ALA A 23 5.18 17.16 -2.03
CA ALA A 23 6.50 17.76 -1.80
C ALA A 23 7.12 18.32 -3.09
N CYS A 24 6.83 17.69 -4.23
CA CYS A 24 7.34 18.08 -5.55
C CYS A 24 6.32 18.89 -6.39
N ASP A 25 5.36 19.57 -5.76
CA ASP A 25 4.24 20.25 -6.45
C ASP A 25 4.69 21.25 -7.54
N GLU A 26 5.79 21.96 -7.28
CA GLU A 26 6.38 22.91 -8.24
C GLU A 26 6.79 22.24 -9.57
N LEU A 27 7.41 21.06 -9.49
CA LEU A 27 7.83 20.29 -10.67
C LEU A 27 6.66 19.63 -11.39
N VAL A 28 5.64 19.22 -10.63
CA VAL A 28 4.37 18.72 -11.19
C VAL A 28 3.66 19.82 -11.96
N ARG A 29 3.69 21.06 -11.45
CA ARG A 29 3.12 22.23 -12.12
C ARG A 29 3.84 22.56 -13.42
N GLU A 30 5.17 22.54 -13.45
CA GLU A 30 5.94 22.74 -14.69
C GLU A 30 5.64 21.66 -15.73
N PHE A 31 5.51 20.40 -15.30
CA PHE A 31 5.10 19.31 -16.19
C PHE A 31 3.68 19.52 -16.71
N ALA A 32 2.74 19.91 -15.85
CA ALA A 32 1.36 20.20 -16.22
C ALA A 32 1.26 21.38 -17.20
N ASP A 33 2.04 22.44 -16.99
CA ASP A 33 2.12 23.60 -17.88
C ASP A 33 2.63 23.18 -19.27
N CYS A 34 3.64 22.31 -19.34
CA CYS A 34 4.14 21.75 -20.61
C CYS A 34 3.13 20.80 -21.29
N ALA A 35 2.37 20.04 -20.50
CA ALA A 35 1.36 19.10 -20.98
C ALA A 35 0.05 19.79 -21.41
N ARG A 36 -0.18 21.07 -21.05
CA ARG A 36 -1.38 21.81 -21.49
C ARG A 36 -1.37 21.97 -23.01
N GLY A 37 -2.30 21.27 -23.66
CA GLY A 37 -2.52 21.36 -25.11
C GLY A 37 -1.70 20.37 -25.95
N ARG A 38 -0.95 19.46 -25.33
CA ARG A 38 -0.21 18.39 -26.02
C ARG A 38 -0.56 17.08 -25.33
N THR A 39 -1.13 16.10 -26.04
CA THR A 39 -1.46 14.78 -25.47
C THR A 39 -0.59 13.67 -26.05
N VAL A 40 -0.32 13.73 -27.35
CA VAL A 40 0.46 12.72 -28.08
C VAL A 40 1.96 13.03 -28.07
N THR A 41 2.35 14.31 -28.04
CA THR A 41 3.75 14.75 -28.14
C THR A 41 4.42 15.02 -26.78
N ILE A 42 3.72 14.81 -25.66
CA ILE A 42 4.24 14.99 -24.28
C ILE A 42 5.58 14.25 -24.05
N PRO A 43 5.73 12.94 -24.34
CA PRO A 43 6.95 12.24 -23.98
C PRO A 43 8.18 12.76 -24.73
N PHE A 44 8.00 13.39 -25.89
CA PHE A 44 9.07 13.95 -26.70
C PHE A 44 9.39 15.41 -26.34
N MET A 45 8.35 16.24 -26.12
CA MET A 45 8.51 17.68 -25.88
C MET A 45 8.69 18.02 -24.39
N CYS A 46 8.04 17.27 -23.50
CA CYS A 46 8.04 17.49 -22.06
C CYS A 46 8.89 16.46 -21.30
N GLY A 47 9.82 15.79 -21.98
CA GLY A 47 10.70 14.79 -21.36
C GLY A 47 11.61 15.37 -20.27
N ALA A 48 12.03 16.64 -20.39
CA ALA A 48 12.86 17.33 -19.40
C ALA A 48 12.11 17.60 -18.07
N PRO A 49 10.95 18.29 -18.05
CA PRO A 49 10.19 18.49 -16.81
C PRO A 49 9.71 17.16 -16.21
N HIS A 50 9.38 16.17 -17.05
CA HIS A 50 9.03 14.83 -16.57
C HIS A 50 10.19 14.13 -15.83
N LYS A 51 11.42 14.23 -16.34
CA LYS A 51 12.61 13.69 -15.66
C LYS A 51 12.91 14.42 -14.35
N ALA A 52 12.77 15.75 -14.33
CA ALA A 52 12.99 16.55 -13.13
C ALA A 52 11.97 16.18 -12.03
N MET A 53 10.68 16.11 -12.37
CA MET A 53 9.62 15.65 -11.48
C MET A 53 9.91 14.23 -10.94
N ASN A 54 10.26 13.29 -11.81
CA ASN A 54 10.59 11.93 -11.38
C ASN A 54 11.84 11.85 -10.50
N ALA A 55 12.85 12.70 -10.74
CA ALA A 55 14.03 12.77 -9.90
C ALA A 55 13.67 13.21 -8.47
N CYS A 56 12.80 14.21 -8.33
CA CYS A 56 12.31 14.64 -7.01
C CYS A 56 11.50 13.55 -6.31
N ILE A 57 10.57 12.91 -7.01
CA ILE A 57 9.77 11.81 -6.44
C ILE A 57 10.68 10.66 -5.97
N LYS A 58 11.74 10.35 -6.74
CA LYS A 58 12.68 9.28 -6.40
C LYS A 58 13.45 9.54 -5.11
N VAL A 59 13.72 10.81 -4.77
CA VAL A 59 14.36 11.19 -3.50
C VAL A 59 13.41 10.98 -2.32
N HIS A 60 12.10 11.10 -2.52
CA HIS A 60 11.11 10.82 -1.49
C HIS A 60 10.72 9.33 -1.39
N MET A 61 10.90 8.58 -2.48
CA MET A 61 10.70 7.13 -2.56
C MET A 61 12.00 6.36 -2.24
N THR A 62 12.73 6.77 -1.21
CA THR A 62 13.87 5.97 -0.72
C THR A 62 13.36 4.75 0.04
N GLU A 63 14.14 3.67 0.01
CA GLU A 63 13.83 2.42 0.70
C GLU A 63 13.55 2.66 2.19
N GLU A 64 14.35 3.51 2.84
CA GLU A 64 14.19 3.91 4.23
C GLU A 64 12.85 4.61 4.54
N ARG A 65 12.35 5.45 3.61
CA ARG A 65 11.07 6.15 3.75
C ARG A 65 9.90 5.21 3.53
N LEU A 66 10.02 4.30 2.57
CA LEU A 66 9.04 3.25 2.31
C LEU A 66 8.96 2.28 3.50
N ASP A 67 10.08 1.87 4.07
CA ASP A 67 10.11 1.00 5.24
C ASP A 67 9.54 1.70 6.48
N ALA A 68 9.87 2.97 6.71
CA ALA A 68 9.26 3.76 7.78
C ALA A 68 7.74 3.88 7.61
N ALA A 69 7.26 4.11 6.38
CA ALA A 69 5.84 4.18 6.08
C ALA A 69 5.14 2.82 6.23
N LYS A 70 5.80 1.72 5.86
CA LYS A 70 5.31 0.35 6.10
C LYS A 70 5.20 0.08 7.60
N LEU A 71 6.19 0.46 8.40
CA LEU A 71 6.18 0.30 9.86
C LEU A 71 5.08 1.15 10.53
N ASP A 72 4.92 2.40 10.12
CA ASP A 72 3.83 3.27 10.61
C ASP A 72 2.45 2.70 10.23
N TYR A 73 2.31 2.19 9.00
CA TYR A 73 1.09 1.54 8.55
C TYR A 73 0.78 0.27 9.35
N ILE A 74 1.77 -0.57 9.64
CA ILE A 74 1.60 -1.76 10.50
C ILE A 74 1.17 -1.35 11.91
N SER A 75 1.77 -0.28 12.46
CA SER A 75 1.42 0.26 13.79
C SER A 75 -0.03 0.75 13.85
N ASN A 76 -0.43 1.58 12.87
CA ASN A 76 -1.80 2.09 12.73
C ASN A 76 -2.82 1.01 12.35
N ARG A 77 -2.39 -0.09 11.72
CA ARG A 77 -3.25 -1.24 11.35
C ARG A 77 -3.65 -2.09 12.55
N SER A 78 -2.90 -2.06 13.64
CA SER A 78 -3.20 -2.89 14.83
C SER A 78 -4.63 -2.72 15.35
N GLU A 79 -5.23 -1.55 15.17
CA GLU A 79 -6.59 -1.23 15.66
C GLU A 79 -7.69 -1.64 14.66
N ARG A 80 -7.58 -1.32 13.36
CA ARG A 80 -8.64 -1.59 12.35
C ARG A 80 -8.48 -2.92 11.61
N GLY A 81 -7.25 -3.41 11.46
CA GLY A 81 -6.96 -4.68 10.80
C GLY A 81 -7.45 -5.87 11.61
N ARG A 82 -7.40 -5.79 12.95
CA ARG A 82 -7.87 -6.85 13.84
C ARG A 82 -9.36 -7.15 13.65
N GLU A 83 -10.22 -6.12 13.63
CA GLU A 83 -11.66 -6.32 13.49
C GLU A 83 -12.08 -6.84 12.11
N ALA A 84 -11.43 -6.36 11.03
CA ALA A 84 -11.73 -6.82 9.67
C ALA A 84 -11.28 -8.27 9.44
N VAL A 85 -10.11 -8.62 9.99
CA VAL A 85 -9.55 -9.97 9.94
C VAL A 85 -10.42 -10.93 10.77
N GLU A 86 -10.84 -10.53 11.96
CA GLU A 86 -11.70 -11.33 12.83
C GLU A 86 -13.08 -11.62 12.20
N LYS A 87 -13.69 -10.63 11.54
CA LYS A 87 -14.94 -10.82 10.78
C LYS A 87 -14.77 -11.80 9.62
N LEU A 88 -13.69 -11.68 8.84
CA LEU A 88 -13.36 -12.58 7.74
C LEU A 88 -13.12 -14.03 8.21
N TYR A 89 -12.43 -14.22 9.33
CA TYR A 89 -12.20 -15.53 9.93
C TYR A 89 -13.52 -16.16 10.39
N ARG A 90 -14.39 -15.38 11.04
CA ARG A 90 -15.71 -15.85 11.50
C ARG A 90 -16.60 -16.29 10.34
N GLU A 91 -16.70 -15.50 9.28
CA GLU A 91 -17.46 -15.87 8.08
C GLU A 91 -16.90 -17.12 7.38
N ARG A 92 -15.57 -17.25 7.31
CA ARG A 92 -14.92 -18.43 6.71
C ARG A 92 -15.18 -19.69 7.53
N GLN A 93 -15.09 -19.61 8.86
CA GLN A 93 -15.40 -20.73 9.74
C GLN A 93 -16.86 -21.16 9.61
N GLU A 94 -17.80 -20.22 9.58
CA GLU A 94 -19.22 -20.54 9.44
C GLU A 94 -19.52 -21.24 8.10
N LYS A 95 -18.91 -20.77 7.01
CA LYS A 95 -19.03 -21.43 5.70
C LYS A 95 -18.43 -22.84 5.70
N LEU A 96 -17.25 -23.02 6.30
CA LEU A 96 -16.62 -24.33 6.43
C LEU A 96 -17.46 -25.29 7.29
N LEU A 97 -18.03 -24.80 8.40
CA LEU A 97 -18.90 -25.58 9.29
C LEU A 97 -20.19 -25.98 8.57
N ARG A 98 -20.78 -25.05 7.81
CA ARG A 98 -21.98 -25.29 6.99
C ARG A 98 -21.72 -26.30 5.87
N MET A 99 -20.53 -26.30 5.26
CA MET A 99 -20.17 -27.24 4.20
C MET A 99 -19.79 -28.64 4.69
N SER A 100 -19.34 -28.79 5.95
CA SER A 100 -18.74 -30.05 6.43
C SER A 100 -19.69 -30.99 7.18
N GLY A 101 -20.90 -30.56 7.57
CA GLY A 101 -21.94 -31.46 8.09
C GLY A 101 -21.54 -32.31 9.32
N ARG A 102 -20.54 -31.91 10.10
CA ARG A 102 -20.04 -32.66 11.27
C ARG A 102 -19.87 -31.72 12.47
N LYS A 103 -20.43 -32.11 13.63
CA LYS A 103 -20.42 -31.29 14.85
C LYS A 103 -19.00 -31.01 15.34
N GLU A 104 -18.81 -29.76 15.76
CA GLU A 104 -17.61 -29.15 16.31
C GLU A 104 -17.04 -29.92 17.51
N ASN A 105 -15.72 -30.15 17.49
CA ASN A 105 -14.93 -30.34 18.69
C ASN A 105 -13.46 -30.06 18.39
N ASN A 106 -12.99 -28.85 18.69
CA ASN A 106 -11.73 -28.60 19.40
C ASN A 106 -11.48 -27.07 19.55
N PRO A 107 -11.47 -26.53 20.79
CA PRO A 107 -11.06 -25.16 21.05
C PRO A 107 -9.53 -25.09 21.17
N ASN A 108 -8.81 -25.09 20.05
CA ASN A 108 -7.42 -24.63 20.04
C ASN A 108 -7.00 -24.14 18.65
N PHE A 109 -6.98 -22.82 18.48
CA PHE A 109 -6.38 -22.15 17.34
C PHE A 109 -5.22 -21.30 17.87
N PRO A 110 -4.00 -21.84 17.98
CA PRO A 110 -2.85 -21.03 18.33
C PRO A 110 -2.29 -20.40 17.06
N GLY A 111 -2.10 -19.08 17.10
CA GLY A 111 -1.31 -18.37 16.11
C GLY A 111 0.08 -19.00 16.02
N GLY A 112 0.51 -19.27 14.79
CA GLY A 112 1.83 -19.83 14.53
C GLY A 112 2.91 -18.81 14.85
N GLU A 113 3.53 -18.95 16.02
CA GLU A 113 4.86 -18.41 16.31
C GLU A 113 5.88 -19.08 15.40
N ARG A 114 6.72 -18.27 14.72
CA ARG A 114 8.02 -18.73 14.24
C ARG A 114 9.06 -17.70 14.68
N GLN A 115 9.55 -17.89 15.90
CA GLN A 115 10.76 -17.28 16.40
C GLN A 115 11.95 -18.16 15.94
N VAL A 116 12.96 -17.54 15.33
CA VAL A 116 14.32 -18.07 15.26
C VAL A 116 15.24 -16.95 15.70
#